data_AF-A0A0F2L545-F1
#
_entry.id   AF-A0A0F2L545-F1
#
_cell.length_a   1.000
_cell.length_b   1.000
_cell.length_c   1.000
_cell.angle_alpha   90.00
_cell.angle_beta   90.00
_cell.angle_gamma   90.00
#
_symmetry.space_group_name_H-M   'P 1'
#
loop_
_entity.id
_entity.type
_entity.pdbx_description
1 polymer ?
#
loop_
_entity_poly.entity_id
_entity_poly.type
_entity_poly.pdbx_seq_one_letter_code
_entity_poly.pdbx_strand_id
1 'polypeptide(L)'
;MALVRHCTLYFDGACEPVNPGGVGTYGFVIYEEDSVIHRQGGIACEPGPNCTNNVAEYTGLINGLRWILNHPKLGCDWLLVIGDSQLVIRHVLGRYRVRSERLKPLYDGVVEILRDLRSRVEVKFRWVRRELNEEADELTKEAYVKYMDEHPEAVEKFRNYFATEDQLKTLTSLGVKIYRYMGRFEAERLIKRLGG
;
A
#
# COMPACT_ATOMS: atom_id res chain seq x y z
N MET A 1 29.92 22.35 -0.27
CA MET A 1 28.53 22.21 -0.75
C MET A 1 27.78 21.46 0.34
N ALA A 2 26.65 21.96 0.83
CA ALA A 2 25.83 21.18 1.74
C ALA A 2 25.33 19.93 1.00
N LEU A 3 25.47 18.75 1.62
CA LEU A 3 24.93 17.52 1.07
C LEU A 3 23.41 17.63 1.12
N VAL A 4 22.75 17.63 -0.04
CA VAL A 4 21.28 17.61 -0.10
C VAL A 4 20.84 16.23 0.34
N ARG A 5 20.10 16.15 1.45
CA ARG A 5 19.56 14.91 1.99
C ARG A 5 18.15 14.67 1.46
N HIS A 6 17.84 13.44 1.12
CA HIS A 6 16.53 13.07 0.61
C HIS A 6 15.92 11.89 1.35
N CYS A 7 14.61 12.00 1.54
CA CYS A 7 13.80 10.94 2.08
C CYS A 7 12.92 10.37 0.96
N THR A 8 12.72 9.05 0.96
CA THR A 8 11.75 8.41 0.08
C THR A 8 10.73 7.62 0.89
N LEU A 9 9.44 7.91 0.68
CA LEU A 9 8.31 7.16 1.23
C LEU A 9 7.71 6.30 0.13
N TYR A 10 7.81 4.97 0.26
CA TYR A 10 7.03 4.02 -0.50
C TYR A 10 5.76 3.68 0.28
N PHE A 11 4.61 3.63 -0.39
CA PHE A 11 3.35 3.16 0.21
C PHE A 11 2.62 2.22 -0.74
N ASP A 12 1.83 1.33 -0.16
CA ASP A 12 0.89 0.47 -0.89
C ASP A 12 -0.33 0.17 -0.01
N GLY A 13 -1.39 -0.32 -0.65
CA GLY A 13 -2.54 -0.90 0.01
C GLY A 13 -3.18 -2.01 -0.81
N ALA A 14 -3.59 -3.07 -0.11
CA ALA A 14 -4.25 -4.22 -0.68
C ALA A 14 -5.65 -4.41 -0.05
N CYS A 15 -6.57 -5.01 -0.80
CA CYS A 15 -7.83 -5.50 -0.28
C CYS A 15 -8.01 -6.96 -0.72
N GLU A 16 -7.74 -7.89 0.19
CA GLU A 16 -7.65 -9.33 -0.08
C GLU A 16 -8.65 -10.15 0.74
N PRO A 17 -9.09 -11.31 0.22
CA PRO A 17 -8.81 -11.84 -1.12
C PRO A 17 -9.77 -11.30 -2.19
N VAL A 18 -10.66 -10.37 -1.82
CA VAL A 18 -11.73 -9.83 -2.66
C VAL A 18 -11.79 -8.31 -2.51
N ASN A 19 -12.00 -7.59 -3.61
CA ASN A 19 -12.12 -6.13 -3.59
C ASN A 19 -13.32 -5.68 -4.43
N PRO A 20 -14.29 -4.94 -3.85
CA PRO A 20 -14.40 -4.54 -2.44
C PRO A 20 -14.90 -5.69 -1.54
N GLY A 21 -14.70 -5.58 -0.23
CA GLY A 21 -15.31 -6.50 0.76
C GLY A 21 -14.34 -7.39 1.54
N GLY A 22 -13.09 -7.50 1.09
CA GLY A 22 -12.03 -8.23 1.77
C GLY A 22 -11.47 -7.47 2.97
N VAL A 23 -10.38 -8.01 3.50
CA VAL A 23 -9.54 -7.36 4.51
C VAL A 23 -8.66 -6.33 3.80
N GLY A 24 -8.75 -5.07 4.22
CA GLY A 24 -7.90 -4.00 3.72
C GLY A 24 -6.64 -3.91 4.55
N THR A 25 -5.47 -3.99 3.92
CA THR A 25 -4.18 -3.86 4.58
C THR A 25 -3.32 -2.81 3.90
N TYR A 26 -2.51 -2.12 4.68
CA TYR A 26 -1.59 -1.12 4.16
C TYR A 26 -0.14 -1.48 4.49
N GLY A 27 0.78 -0.93 3.71
CA GLY A 27 2.21 -1.04 3.91
C GLY A 27 2.90 0.26 3.54
N PHE A 28 3.95 0.64 4.28
CA PHE A 28 4.83 1.73 3.87
C PHE A 28 6.26 1.53 4.37
N VAL A 29 7.21 2.06 3.60
CA VAL A 29 8.65 2.03 3.89
C VAL A 29 9.22 3.43 3.70
N ILE A 30 10.08 3.84 4.62
CA ILE A 30 10.74 5.14 4.58
C ILE A 30 12.24 4.93 4.54
N TYR A 31 12.84 5.54 3.54
CA TYR A 31 14.26 5.61 3.30
C TYR A 31 14.78 7.00 3.64
N GLU A 32 15.94 7.06 4.29
CA GLU A 32 16.86 8.22 4.26
C GLU A 32 18.04 7.83 3.37
N GLU A 33 18.21 8.51 2.25
CA GLU A 33 19.10 8.06 1.18
C GLU A 33 18.80 6.60 0.78
N ASP A 34 19.77 5.70 0.93
CA ASP A 34 19.66 4.27 0.61
C ASP A 34 19.32 3.40 1.84
N SER A 35 19.12 4.01 3.02
CA SER A 35 18.89 3.27 4.27
C SER A 35 17.43 3.29 4.68
N VAL A 36 16.83 2.10 4.89
CA VAL A 36 15.52 1.98 5.52
C VAL A 36 15.61 2.47 6.96
N ILE A 37 14.87 3.53 7.27
CA ILE A 37 14.78 4.10 8.63
C ILE A 37 13.49 3.70 9.33
N HIS A 38 12.46 3.33 8.57
CA HIS A 38 11.21 2.83 9.13
C HIS A 38 10.43 2.01 8.11
N ARG A 39 9.70 0.99 8.58
CA ARG A 39 8.73 0.25 7.79
C ARG A 39 7.58 -0.22 8.67
N GLN A 40 6.37 -0.20 8.16
CA GLN A 40 5.20 -0.63 8.91
C GLN A 40 4.10 -1.12 7.96
N GLY A 41 3.47 -2.23 8.33
CA GLY A 41 2.24 -2.71 7.73
C GLY A 41 1.15 -2.86 8.79
N GLY A 42 -0.12 -2.85 8.37
CA GLY A 42 -1.23 -3.00 9.28
C GLY A 42 -2.60 -3.07 8.61
N ILE A 43 -3.65 -3.09 9.42
CA ILE A 43 -5.04 -3.13 8.94
C ILE A 43 -5.51 -1.73 8.59
N ALA A 44 -6.03 -1.58 7.38
CA ALA A 44 -6.67 -0.37 6.90
C ALA A 44 -8.19 -0.40 7.10
N CYS A 45 -8.81 -1.56 6.89
CA CYS A 45 -10.23 -1.76 7.15
C CYS A 45 -10.58 -3.25 7.32
N GLU A 46 -11.53 -3.49 8.21
CA GLU A 46 -12.13 -4.80 8.41
C GLU A 46 -13.00 -5.21 7.18
N PRO A 47 -13.23 -6.51 6.98
CA PRO A 47 -14.12 -7.04 5.95
C PRO A 47 -15.49 -6.35 5.89
N GLY A 48 -15.79 -5.69 4.77
CA GLY A 48 -17.07 -5.04 4.56
C GLY A 48 -17.17 -4.24 3.26
N PRO A 49 -18.38 -3.83 2.84
CA PRO A 49 -18.62 -3.20 1.53
C PRO A 49 -17.89 -1.86 1.31
N ASN A 50 -17.46 -1.23 2.41
CA ASN A 50 -16.70 0.01 2.38
C ASN A 50 -15.19 -0.22 2.33
N CYS A 51 -14.72 -1.43 2.62
CA CYS A 51 -13.31 -1.80 2.53
C CYS A 51 -12.94 -2.08 1.08
N THR A 52 -12.00 -1.30 0.56
CA THR A 52 -11.59 -1.33 -0.85
C THR A 52 -10.09 -1.12 -0.96
N ASN A 53 -9.51 -1.52 -2.08
CA ASN A 53 -8.09 -1.27 -2.36
C ASN A 53 -7.73 0.21 -2.20
N ASN A 54 -8.55 1.11 -2.75
CA ASN A 54 -8.28 2.56 -2.66
C ASN A 54 -8.29 3.08 -1.21
N VAL A 55 -9.15 2.53 -0.34
CA VAL A 55 -9.15 2.89 1.09
C VAL A 55 -7.84 2.43 1.75
N ALA A 56 -7.38 1.22 1.43
CA ALA A 56 -6.11 0.70 1.92
C ALA A 56 -4.90 1.54 1.45
N GLU A 57 -4.88 1.91 0.17
CA GLU A 57 -3.83 2.73 -0.46
C GLU A 57 -3.72 4.12 0.18
N TYR A 58 -4.85 4.79 0.37
CA TYR A 58 -4.89 6.05 1.12
C TYR A 58 -4.40 5.88 2.55
N THR A 59 -4.73 4.76 3.19
CA THR A 59 -4.31 4.48 4.56
C THR A 59 -2.79 4.29 4.66
N GLY A 60 -2.17 3.60 3.70
CA GLY A 60 -0.70 3.48 3.61
C GLY A 60 -0.04 4.84 3.45
N LEU A 61 -0.52 5.66 2.52
CA LEU A 61 -0.03 7.02 2.32
C LEU A 61 -0.16 7.87 3.58
N ILE A 62 -1.33 7.87 4.24
CA ILE A 62 -1.58 8.66 5.46
C ILE A 62 -0.64 8.25 6.58
N ASN A 63 -0.47 6.95 6.84
CA ASN A 63 0.40 6.47 7.91
C ASN A 63 1.87 6.84 7.65
N GLY A 64 2.34 6.68 6.41
CA GLY A 64 3.70 7.09 6.03
C GLY A 64 3.94 8.59 6.18
N LEU A 65 3.02 9.42 5.68
CA LEU A 65 3.13 10.89 5.81
C LEU A 65 3.05 11.35 7.27
N ARG A 66 2.17 10.75 8.09
CA ARG A 66 2.08 11.05 9.52
C ARG A 66 3.35 10.68 10.25
N TRP A 67 3.95 9.53 9.92
CA TRP A 67 5.22 9.15 10.50
C TRP A 67 6.27 10.22 10.23
N ILE A 68 6.43 10.67 8.97
CA ILE A 68 7.40 11.72 8.62
C ILE A 68 7.11 13.02 9.36
N LEU A 69 5.84 13.46 9.38
CA LEU A 69 5.44 14.71 10.04
C LEU A 69 5.79 14.72 11.54
N ASN A 70 5.68 13.56 12.20
CA ASN A 70 5.98 13.36 13.61
C ASN A 70 7.48 13.16 13.91
N HIS A 71 8.34 13.10 12.89
CA HIS A 71 9.79 12.97 13.02
C HIS A 71 10.51 14.18 12.37
N PRO A 72 10.32 15.41 12.90
CA PRO A 72 10.86 16.64 12.28
C PRO A 72 12.39 16.75 12.31
N LYS A 73 13.08 15.82 12.98
CA LYS A 73 14.55 15.73 13.00
C LYS A 73 15.10 14.94 11.80
N LEU A 74 14.25 14.39 10.94
CA LEU A 74 14.64 13.85 9.64
C LEU A 74 15.28 15.00 8.85
N GLY A 75 16.59 14.95 8.66
CA GLY A 75 17.36 16.04 8.06
C GLY A 75 17.16 16.17 6.55
N CYS A 76 16.01 15.77 6.01
CA CYS A 76 15.74 15.68 4.59
C CYS A 76 15.32 17.05 4.02
N ASP A 77 16.01 17.49 2.97
CA ASP A 77 15.70 18.71 2.22
C ASP A 77 14.49 18.54 1.30
N TRP A 78 14.26 17.32 0.82
CA TRP A 78 13.07 16.97 0.04
C TRP A 78 12.59 15.53 0.32
N LEU A 79 11.30 15.33 0.13
CA LEU A 79 10.59 14.05 0.28
C LEU A 79 10.05 13.60 -1.07
N LEU A 80 10.40 12.38 -1.48
CA LEU A 80 9.77 11.68 -2.59
C LEU A 80 8.74 10.67 -2.08
N VAL A 81 7.49 10.85 -2.45
CA VAL A 81 6.41 9.89 -2.16
C VAL A 81 6.15 9.04 -3.40
N ILE A 82 6.25 7.72 -3.25
CA ILE A 82 6.14 6.73 -4.31
C ILE A 82 5.02 5.74 -3.97
N GLY A 83 4.18 5.45 -4.95
CA GLY A 83 3.20 4.37 -4.88
C GLY A 83 2.79 3.92 -6.27
N ASP A 84 2.18 2.76 -6.38
CA ASP A 84 1.70 2.17 -7.63
C ASP A 84 0.19 2.41 -7.88
N SER A 85 -0.51 3.06 -6.96
CA SER A 85 -1.87 3.55 -7.17
C SER A 85 -1.91 4.83 -8.02
N GLN A 86 -2.16 4.69 -9.33
CA GLN A 86 -2.36 5.85 -10.22
C GLN A 86 -3.47 6.78 -9.72
N LEU A 87 -4.54 6.22 -9.15
CA LEU A 87 -5.68 7.00 -8.66
C LEU A 87 -5.28 7.91 -7.52
N VAL A 88 -4.66 7.36 -6.46
CA VAL A 88 -4.24 8.13 -5.28
C VAL A 88 -3.23 9.20 -5.67
N ILE A 89 -2.21 8.85 -6.47
CA ILE A 89 -1.21 9.82 -6.94
C ILE A 89 -1.87 10.95 -7.76
N ARG A 90 -2.81 10.63 -8.67
CA ARG A 90 -3.49 11.65 -9.47
C ARG A 90 -4.45 12.52 -8.65
N HIS A 91 -5.11 11.97 -7.63
CA HIS A 91 -5.91 12.77 -6.70
C HIS A 91 -5.03 13.77 -5.94
N VAL A 92 -3.94 13.32 -5.32
CA VAL A 92 -3.06 14.17 -4.50
C VAL A 92 -2.36 15.24 -5.33
N LEU A 93 -2.05 14.95 -6.59
CA LEU A 93 -1.53 15.93 -7.56
C LEU A 93 -2.61 16.87 -8.12
N GLY A 94 -3.87 16.77 -7.68
CA GLY A 94 -4.98 17.59 -8.15
C GLY A 94 -5.39 17.34 -9.61
N ARG A 95 -4.88 16.26 -10.23
CA ARG A 95 -5.18 15.91 -11.62
C ARG A 95 -6.59 15.35 -11.78
N TYR A 96 -7.07 14.63 -10.77
CA TYR A 96 -8.41 14.04 -10.73
C TYR A 96 -9.20 14.54 -9.52
N ARG A 97 -10.50 14.77 -9.71
CA ARG A 97 -11.42 15.17 -8.64
C ARG A 97 -11.83 13.95 -7.82
N VAL A 98 -11.70 14.04 -6.50
CA VAL A 98 -12.23 13.04 -5.57
C VAL A 98 -13.75 13.20 -5.47
N ARG A 99 -14.50 12.26 -6.06
CA ARG A 99 -15.97 12.24 -6.02
C ARG A 99 -16.55 11.25 -5.03
N SER A 100 -15.75 10.26 -4.63
CA SER A 100 -16.21 9.18 -3.77
C SER A 100 -16.34 9.66 -2.33
N GLU A 101 -17.54 9.53 -1.74
CA GLU A 101 -17.81 9.95 -0.36
C GLU A 101 -16.91 9.23 0.65
N ARG A 102 -16.57 7.95 0.40
CA ARG A 102 -15.66 7.19 1.27
C ARG A 102 -14.20 7.64 1.17
N LEU A 103 -13.76 8.15 0.01
CA LEU A 103 -12.37 8.58 -0.19
C LEU A 103 -12.15 10.04 0.17
N LYS A 104 -13.22 10.84 0.21
CA LYS A 104 -13.12 12.27 0.50
C LYS A 104 -12.50 12.56 1.87
N PRO A 105 -12.92 11.93 2.99
CA PRO A 105 -12.27 12.14 4.28
C PRO A 105 -10.79 11.75 4.29
N LEU A 106 -10.42 10.67 3.59
CA LEU A 106 -9.02 10.23 3.49
C LEU A 106 -8.19 11.22 2.69
N TYR A 107 -8.72 11.72 1.57
CA TYR A 107 -8.08 12.76 0.78
C TYR A 107 -7.91 14.05 1.57
N ASP A 108 -8.95 14.50 2.27
CA ASP A 108 -8.90 15.71 3.09
C ASP A 108 -7.81 15.58 4.18
N GLY A 109 -7.70 14.41 4.82
CA GLY A 109 -6.62 14.10 5.76
C GLY A 109 -5.22 14.14 5.14
N VAL A 110 -5.05 13.62 3.91
CA VAL A 110 -3.77 13.74 3.19
C VAL A 110 -3.45 15.21 2.89
N VAL A 111 -4.42 16.01 2.46
CA VAL A 111 -4.23 17.44 2.17
C VAL A 111 -3.81 18.21 3.42
N GLU A 112 -4.40 17.91 4.57
CA GLU A 112 -4.03 18.50 5.85
C GLU A 112 -2.57 18.18 6.21
N ILE A 113 -2.19 16.90 6.20
CA ILE A 113 -0.81 16.47 6.51
C ILE A 113 0.20 17.11 5.54
N LEU A 114 -0.15 17.19 4.25
CA LEU A 114 0.72 17.81 3.25
C LEU A 114 0.86 19.31 3.40
N ARG A 115 -0.16 20.02 3.91
CA ARG A 115 -0.06 21.44 4.21
C ARG A 115 1.04 21.67 5.25
N ASP A 116 1.06 20.86 6.31
CA ASP A 116 2.05 20.98 7.36
C ASP A 116 3.44 20.54 6.90
N LEU A 117 3.55 19.43 6.18
CA LEU A 117 4.83 18.95 5.63
C LEU A 117 5.46 19.95 4.66
N ARG A 118 4.67 20.52 3.74
CA ARG A 118 5.17 21.47 2.74
C ARG A 118 5.64 22.80 3.32
N SER A 119 5.31 23.09 4.58
CA SER A 119 5.92 24.23 5.30
C SER A 119 7.37 23.98 5.72
N ARG A 120 7.83 22.71 5.67
CA ARG A 120 9.14 22.27 6.17
C ARG A 120 10.05 21.68 5.09
N VAL A 121 9.47 20.97 4.13
CA VAL A 121 10.22 20.18 3.15
C VAL A 121 9.54 20.22 1.78
N GLU A 122 10.32 20.18 0.69
CA GLU A 122 9.74 20.03 -0.65
C GLU A 122 9.18 18.60 -0.80
N VAL A 123 7.89 18.45 -1.14
CA VAL A 123 7.24 17.13 -1.30
C VAL A 123 6.89 16.86 -2.76
N LYS A 124 7.44 15.77 -3.30
CA LYS A 124 7.21 15.28 -4.67
C LYS A 124 6.45 13.96 -4.64
N PHE A 125 5.67 13.70 -5.69
CA PHE A 125 4.94 12.44 -5.85
C PHE A 125 5.33 11.77 -7.16
N ARG A 126 5.52 10.45 -7.15
CA ARG A 126 5.83 9.66 -8.33
C ARG A 126 5.01 8.37 -8.33
N TRP A 127 4.31 8.14 -9.43
CA TRP A 127 3.74 6.83 -9.70
C TRP A 127 4.82 5.90 -10.26
N VAL A 128 4.85 4.67 -9.79
CA VAL A 128 5.71 3.60 -10.33
C VAL A 128 4.89 2.37 -10.66
N ARG A 129 5.44 1.45 -11.45
CA ARG A 129 4.83 0.13 -11.65
C ARG A 129 4.93 -0.68 -10.36
N ARG A 130 4.00 -1.60 -10.13
CA ARG A 130 3.94 -2.45 -8.93
C ARG A 130 5.24 -3.23 -8.67
N GLU A 131 5.91 -3.66 -9.73
CA GLU A 131 7.21 -4.37 -9.64
C GLU A 131 8.35 -3.50 -9.08
N LEU A 132 8.14 -2.19 -8.93
CA LEU A 132 9.11 -1.26 -8.34
C LEU A 132 8.68 -0.79 -6.94
N ASN A 133 7.64 -1.40 -6.35
CA ASN A 133 7.07 -1.06 -5.05
C ASN A 133 6.97 -2.30 -4.13
N GLU A 134 7.85 -3.29 -4.35
CA GLU A 134 7.73 -4.63 -3.78
C GLU A 134 7.73 -4.64 -2.26
N GLU A 135 8.57 -3.85 -1.58
CA GLU A 135 8.64 -3.88 -0.11
C GLU A 135 7.38 -3.35 0.57
N ALA A 136 6.73 -2.33 0.00
CA ALA A 136 5.47 -1.83 0.51
C ALA A 136 4.34 -2.83 0.26
N ASP A 137 4.31 -3.47 -0.91
CA ASP A 137 3.38 -4.55 -1.26
C ASP A 137 3.58 -5.78 -0.36
N GLU A 138 4.82 -6.16 -0.04
CA GLU A 138 5.13 -7.24 0.91
C GLU A 138 4.58 -6.95 2.31
N LEU A 139 4.66 -5.71 2.79
CA LEU A 139 4.08 -5.33 4.08
C LEU A 139 2.55 -5.47 4.11
N THR A 140 1.85 -5.22 3.00
CA THR A 140 0.41 -5.45 2.91
C THR A 140 0.07 -6.94 3.06
N LYS A 141 0.90 -7.82 2.48
CA LYS A 141 0.74 -9.28 2.55
C LYS A 141 1.09 -9.83 3.93
N GLU A 142 2.18 -9.34 4.54
CA GLU A 142 2.55 -9.67 5.92
C GLU A 142 1.39 -9.33 6.88
N ALA A 143 0.83 -8.13 6.77
CA ALA A 143 -0.31 -7.69 7.57
C ALA A 143 -1.57 -8.53 7.30
N TYR A 144 -1.84 -8.89 6.05
CA TYR A 144 -2.98 -9.71 5.67
C TYR A 144 -2.86 -11.13 6.25
N VAL A 145 -1.71 -11.77 6.08
CA VAL A 145 -1.45 -13.10 6.63
C VAL A 145 -1.58 -13.10 8.15
N LYS A 146 -1.02 -12.09 8.83
CA LYS A 146 -1.14 -11.94 10.28
C LYS A 146 -2.60 -11.82 10.71
N TYR A 147 -3.39 -10.97 10.04
CA TYR A 147 -4.82 -10.83 10.32
C TYR A 147 -5.55 -12.16 10.20
N MET A 148 -5.33 -12.88 9.10
CA MET A 148 -6.02 -14.14 8.84
C MET A 148 -5.64 -15.24 9.85
N ASP A 149 -4.40 -15.26 10.35
CA ASP A 149 -3.99 -16.16 11.43
C ASP A 149 -4.71 -15.86 12.75
N GLU A 150 -4.91 -14.58 13.05
CA GLU A 150 -5.55 -14.11 14.28
C GLU A 150 -7.09 -14.22 14.22
N HIS A 151 -7.66 -14.40 13.02
CA HIS A 151 -9.11 -14.39 12.76
C HIS A 151 -9.58 -15.63 11.95
N PRO A 152 -9.68 -16.82 12.57
CA PRO A 152 -10.12 -18.04 11.90
C PRO A 152 -11.50 -17.94 11.23
N GLU A 153 -12.40 -17.10 11.76
CA GLU A 153 -13.71 -16.81 11.17
C GLU A 153 -13.60 -16.08 9.82
N ALA A 154 -12.57 -15.24 9.64
CA ALA A 154 -12.28 -14.61 8.36
C ALA A 154 -11.76 -15.64 7.36
N VAL A 155 -10.91 -16.58 7.81
CA VAL A 155 -10.44 -17.70 6.98
C VAL A 155 -11.62 -18.52 6.46
N GLU A 156 -12.56 -18.89 7.33
CA GLU A 156 -13.74 -19.66 6.93
C GLU A 156 -14.62 -18.85 5.96
N LYS A 157 -14.89 -17.58 6.26
CA LYS A 157 -15.67 -16.68 5.40
C LYS A 157 -15.10 -16.57 3.99
N PHE A 158 -13.79 -16.52 3.86
CA PHE A 158 -13.11 -16.29 2.59
C PHE A 158 -12.58 -17.56 1.90
N ARG A 159 -12.82 -18.76 2.44
CA ARG A 159 -12.24 -20.01 1.94
C ARG A 159 -12.38 -20.23 0.43
N ASN A 160 -13.52 -19.84 -0.14
CA ASN A 160 -13.84 -20.03 -1.55
C ASN A 160 -13.19 -19.00 -2.49
N TYR A 161 -12.51 -18.00 -1.91
CA TYR A 161 -11.77 -16.97 -2.63
C TYR A 161 -10.27 -17.21 -2.65
N PHE A 162 -9.75 -18.20 -1.91
CA PHE A 162 -8.33 -18.53 -1.93
C PHE A 162 -7.93 -19.20 -3.24
N ALA A 163 -6.66 -19.05 -3.59
CA ALA A 163 -6.07 -19.67 -4.76
C ALA A 163 -6.12 -21.20 -4.65
N THR A 164 -6.37 -21.87 -5.77
CA THR A 164 -6.37 -23.33 -5.85
C THR A 164 -4.94 -23.87 -5.77
N GLU A 165 -4.78 -25.15 -5.42
CA GLU A 165 -3.46 -25.79 -5.44
C GLU A 165 -2.78 -25.70 -6.80
N ASP A 166 -3.53 -25.83 -7.89
CA ASP A 166 -2.99 -25.74 -9.25
C ASP A 166 -2.49 -24.33 -9.58
N GLN A 167 -3.20 -23.29 -9.10
CA GLN A 167 -2.75 -21.90 -9.22
C GLN A 167 -1.44 -21.69 -8.44
N LEU A 168 -1.37 -22.17 -7.20
CA LEU A 168 -0.18 -22.03 -6.36
C LEU A 168 1.03 -22.81 -6.94
N LYS A 169 0.81 -24.01 -7.48
CA LYS A 169 1.85 -24.79 -8.19
C LYS A 169 2.36 -24.06 -9.42
N THR A 170 1.46 -23.47 -10.21
CA THR A 170 1.81 -22.68 -11.41
C THR A 170 2.61 -21.45 -11.05
N LEU A 171 2.23 -20.71 -10.00
CA LEU A 171 2.99 -19.55 -9.53
C LEU A 171 4.39 -19.95 -9.05
N THR A 172 4.48 -21.05 -8.32
CA THR A 172 5.76 -21.57 -7.83
C THR A 172 6.69 -21.95 -8.99
N SER A 173 6.17 -22.59 -10.05
CA SER A 173 6.98 -22.93 -11.24
C SER A 173 7.43 -21.70 -12.04
N LEU A 174 6.70 -20.59 -11.95
CA LEU A 174 7.06 -19.29 -12.53
C LEU A 174 8.01 -18.47 -11.63
N GLY A 175 8.46 -19.02 -10.51
CA GLY A 175 9.36 -18.33 -9.57
C GLY A 175 8.69 -17.22 -8.74
N VAL A 176 7.36 -17.22 -8.66
CA VAL A 176 6.62 -16.23 -7.88
C VAL A 176 6.60 -16.63 -6.41
N LYS A 177 6.96 -15.69 -5.54
CA LYS A 177 6.80 -15.84 -4.08
C LYS A 177 5.32 -15.90 -3.71
N ILE A 178 4.85 -17.08 -3.33
CA ILE A 178 3.49 -17.28 -2.80
C ILE A 178 3.43 -16.96 -1.31
N TYR A 179 2.24 -16.63 -0.82
CA TYR A 179 1.95 -16.40 0.60
C TYR A 179 0.66 -17.10 1.00
N ARG A 180 0.50 -17.37 2.29
CA ARG A 180 -0.69 -18.05 2.83
C ARG A 180 -1.93 -17.19 2.61
N TYR A 181 -3.08 -17.84 2.35
CA TYR A 181 -4.36 -17.19 2.06
C TYR A 181 -4.41 -16.34 0.78
N MET A 182 -3.41 -16.44 -0.11
CA MET A 182 -3.39 -15.75 -1.39
C MET A 182 -4.74 -15.93 -2.12
N GLY A 183 -5.34 -14.81 -2.55
CA GLY A 183 -6.60 -14.84 -3.28
C GLY A 183 -6.46 -15.41 -4.70
N ARG A 184 -7.50 -16.11 -5.16
CA ARG A 184 -7.56 -16.67 -6.53
C ARG A 184 -7.41 -15.60 -7.61
N PHE A 185 -7.95 -14.41 -7.39
CA PHE A 185 -7.88 -13.31 -8.35
C PHE A 185 -6.46 -12.75 -8.48
N GLU A 186 -5.74 -12.65 -7.35
CA GLU A 186 -4.34 -12.27 -7.35
C GLU A 186 -3.49 -13.32 -8.07
N ALA A 187 -3.73 -14.60 -7.77
CA ALA A 187 -3.03 -15.70 -8.43
C ALA A 187 -3.29 -15.71 -9.95
N GLU A 188 -4.54 -15.58 -10.39
CA GLU A 188 -4.90 -15.49 -11.82
C GLU A 188 -4.23 -14.29 -12.50
N ARG A 189 -4.17 -13.13 -11.83
CA ARG A 189 -3.52 -11.93 -12.35
C ARG A 189 -2.03 -12.15 -12.56
N LEU A 190 -1.34 -12.74 -11.58
CA LEU A 190 0.09 -13.03 -11.65
C LEU A 190 0.42 -14.07 -12.73
N ILE A 191 -0.37 -15.15 -12.82
CA ILE A 191 -0.21 -16.18 -13.87
C ILE A 191 -0.37 -15.55 -15.25
N LYS A 192 -1.42 -14.76 -15.49
CA LYS A 192 -1.64 -14.10 -16.79
C LYS A 192 -0.52 -13.12 -17.15
N ARG A 193 0.09 -12.47 -16.16
CA ARG A 193 1.17 -11.51 -16.37
C ARG A 193 2.49 -12.18 -16.78
N LEU A 194 2.74 -13.40 -16.29
CA LEU A 194 4.03 -14.09 -16.45
C LEU A 194 4.00 -15.25 -17.44
N GLY A 195 2.83 -15.83 -17.70
CA GLY A 195 2.63 -16.98 -18.60
C GLY A 195 2.16 -16.63 -20.01
N GLY A 196 2.00 -15.34 -20.33
CA GLY A 196 1.73 -14.85 -21.69
C GLY A 196 2.97 -14.20 -22.28
#